data_AF-A0A2G2W5Z0-F1
#
_entry.id   AF-A0A2G2W5Z0-F1
#
_cell.length_a   1.000
_cell.length_b   1.000
_cell.length_c   1.000
_cell.angle_alpha   90.00
_cell.angle_beta   90.00
_cell.angle_gamma   90.00
#
_symmetry.space_group_name_H-M   'P 1'
#
loop_
_entity.id
_entity.type
_entity.pdbx_description
1 polymer ?
#
loop_
_entity_poly.entity_id
_entity_poly.type
_entity_poly.pdbx_seq_one_letter_code
_entity_poly.pdbx_strand_id
1 'polypeptide(L)'
;MSRPGDWNCRSCQHLNFQRRDSCQRCGEPRHGGAHEFGSCFGGRGGGSSSPFGFSTGPDVRPGDWYCNIGNCGAHNFASRSSCFKCGAFKDESSGGCGGGSGFDADHMMSRPRGFGFGAASGGSRSGWKSGDWICTRLGCNEHNFASRMECFRCNAPRDIAGNKSSY
;
A
#
# COMPACT_ATOMS: atom_id res chain seq x y z
N MET A 1 13.37 24.13 -11.49
CA MET A 1 14.67 23.98 -12.17
C MET A 1 14.71 22.62 -12.83
N SER A 2 15.08 22.54 -14.12
CA SER A 2 15.30 21.26 -14.82
C SER A 2 16.59 20.63 -14.32
N ARG A 3 16.56 19.36 -13.92
CA ARG A 3 17.76 18.61 -13.56
C ARG A 3 18.41 18.02 -14.83
N PRO A 4 19.72 17.77 -14.82
CA PRO A 4 20.37 17.02 -15.89
C PRO A 4 19.65 15.68 -16.11
N GLY A 5 19.21 15.43 -17.33
CA GLY A 5 18.48 14.21 -17.71
C GLY A 5 16.96 14.36 -17.79
N ASP A 6 16.37 15.44 -17.26
CA ASP A 6 14.97 15.76 -17.53
C ASP A 6 14.79 16.13 -19.01
N TRP A 7 13.68 15.71 -19.61
CA TRP A 7 13.43 15.87 -21.04
C TRP A 7 12.09 16.56 -21.28
N ASN A 8 12.04 17.47 -22.25
CA ASN A 8 10.81 18.11 -22.67
C ASN A 8 10.11 17.27 -23.75
N CYS A 9 8.82 17.02 -23.58
CA CYS A 9 8.03 16.30 -24.56
C CYS A 9 7.93 17.10 -25.87
N ARG A 10 8.23 16.48 -27.00
CA ARG A 10 8.17 17.16 -28.31
C ARG A 10 6.76 17.57 -28.72
N SER A 11 5.75 16.78 -28.33
CA SER A 11 4.35 17.00 -28.71
C SER A 11 3.65 18.08 -27.89
N CYS A 12 3.97 18.20 -26.59
CA CYS A 12 3.26 19.12 -25.70
C CYS A 12 4.17 20.02 -24.82
N GLN A 13 5.48 19.96 -25.04
CA GLN A 13 6.52 20.74 -24.34
C GLN A 13 6.55 20.56 -22.81
N HIS A 14 5.83 19.58 -22.27
CA HIS A 14 5.83 19.27 -20.86
C HIS A 14 7.19 18.71 -20.41
N LEU A 15 7.73 19.24 -19.31
CA LEU A 15 8.96 18.75 -18.70
C LEU A 15 8.68 17.40 -18.02
N ASN A 16 9.41 16.37 -18.43
CA ASN A 16 9.34 15.04 -17.86
C ASN A 16 10.65 14.71 -17.14
N PHE A 17 10.54 14.01 -16.02
CA PHE A 17 11.71 13.54 -15.30
C PHE A 17 12.45 12.44 -16.07
N GLN A 18 13.79 12.40 -15.93
CA GLN A 18 14.66 11.43 -16.60
C GLN A 18 14.17 9.98 -16.55
N ARG A 19 13.60 9.57 -15.41
CA ARG A 19 13.11 8.21 -15.14
C ARG A 19 11.89 7.78 -15.96
N ARG A 20 11.33 8.67 -16.77
CA ARG A 20 10.12 8.42 -17.55
C ARG A 20 10.47 8.20 -19.01
N ASP A 21 10.00 7.09 -19.55
CA ASP A 21 10.09 6.76 -20.97
C ASP A 21 8.88 7.26 -21.78
N SER A 22 7.89 7.85 -21.10
CA SER A 22 6.69 8.44 -21.71
C SER A 22 6.26 9.74 -21.02
N CYS A 23 5.61 10.61 -21.79
CA CYS A 23 5.19 11.93 -21.33
C CYS A 23 4.06 11.81 -20.31
N GLN A 24 4.20 12.49 -19.16
CA GLN A 24 3.18 12.59 -18.11
C GLN A 24 1.85 13.18 -18.58
N ARG A 25 1.88 14.05 -19.59
CA ARG A 25 0.71 14.79 -20.03
C ARG A 25 -0.01 14.14 -21.21
N CYS A 26 0.73 13.62 -22.18
CA CYS A 26 0.16 13.12 -23.44
C CYS A 26 0.53 11.66 -23.76
N GLY A 27 1.32 10.99 -22.92
CA GLY A 27 1.72 9.60 -23.13
C GLY A 27 2.79 9.37 -24.20
N GLU A 28 3.16 10.41 -24.96
CA GLU A 28 4.15 10.31 -26.03
C GLU A 28 5.49 9.74 -25.54
N PRO A 29 6.08 8.74 -26.21
CA PRO A 29 7.35 8.16 -25.81
C PRO A 29 8.49 9.18 -25.86
N ARG A 30 9.49 8.98 -25.01
CA ARG A 30 10.72 9.78 -25.01
C ARG A 30 11.47 9.53 -26.32
N HIS A 31 11.68 10.60 -27.07
CA HIS A 31 12.48 10.56 -28.28
C HIS A 31 13.96 10.69 -27.91
N GLY A 32 14.74 9.64 -28.11
CA GLY A 32 16.20 9.64 -27.82
C GLY A 32 16.74 8.44 -27.04
N GLY A 33 16.01 7.32 -26.95
CA GLY A 33 16.50 6.06 -26.36
C GLY A 33 16.82 4.96 -27.39
N ALA A 34 16.90 5.30 -28.67
CA ALA A 34 17.46 4.39 -29.67
C ALA A 34 18.98 4.42 -29.53
N HIS A 35 19.54 3.49 -28.76
CA HIS A 35 20.88 3.01 -29.06
C HIS A 35 20.81 2.39 -30.45
N GLU A 36 21.14 3.21 -31.44
CA GLU A 36 21.37 2.81 -32.81
C GLU A 36 22.58 1.88 -32.83
N PHE A 37 22.32 0.58 -32.84
CA PHE A 37 23.19 -0.36 -33.53
C PHE A 37 22.33 -1.48 -34.14
N GLY A 38 22.34 -1.54 -35.48
CA GLY A 38 22.21 -2.81 -36.19
C GLY A 38 20.80 -3.22 -36.63
N SER A 39 20.43 -2.80 -37.84
CA SER A 39 19.46 -3.46 -38.71
C SER A 39 19.82 -4.92 -39.01
N CYS A 40 18.82 -5.69 -39.50
CA CYS A 40 18.84 -7.02 -40.16
C CYS A 40 19.41 -8.19 -39.32
N PHE A 41 18.73 -9.33 -39.11
CA PHE A 41 18.09 -10.27 -40.04
C PHE A 41 16.87 -10.96 -39.39
N GLY A 42 15.99 -11.54 -40.21
CA GLY A 42 14.66 -12.00 -39.80
C GLY A 42 14.58 -13.36 -39.09
N GLY A 43 13.32 -13.75 -38.82
CA GLY A 43 12.91 -15.14 -38.70
C GLY A 43 12.78 -15.72 -37.28
N ARG A 44 11.54 -16.14 -36.97
CA ARG A 44 11.15 -17.34 -36.20
C ARG A 44 11.72 -17.49 -34.78
N GLY A 45 10.85 -17.24 -33.81
CA GLY A 45 10.54 -18.18 -32.72
C GLY A 45 11.60 -18.45 -31.64
N GLY A 46 11.23 -18.16 -30.39
CA GLY A 46 11.57 -18.98 -29.24
C GLY A 46 12.89 -18.70 -28.52
N GLY A 47 12.80 -18.65 -27.18
CA GLY A 47 13.87 -19.13 -26.31
C GLY A 47 14.95 -18.14 -25.90
N SER A 48 14.71 -17.50 -24.77
CA SER A 48 15.63 -17.26 -23.65
C SER A 48 17.13 -17.51 -23.85
N SER A 49 17.92 -16.43 -23.82
CA SER A 49 19.17 -16.35 -23.05
C SER A 49 19.72 -14.92 -23.07
N SER A 50 19.23 -14.04 -22.19
CA SER A 50 19.91 -12.78 -21.88
C SER A 50 20.88 -13.00 -20.70
N PRO A 51 22.14 -12.55 -20.78
CA PRO A 51 23.20 -12.87 -19.82
C PRO A 51 23.21 -11.97 -18.57
N PHE A 52 22.16 -11.18 -18.35
CA PHE A 52 21.96 -10.39 -17.14
C PHE A 52 20.70 -10.89 -16.46
N GLY A 53 20.89 -11.81 -15.50
CA GLY A 53 19.82 -12.51 -14.79
C GLY A 53 19.02 -11.57 -13.91
N PHE A 54 17.94 -11.03 -14.44
CA PHE A 54 16.73 -10.73 -13.68
C PHE A 54 15.87 -11.97 -13.81
N SER A 55 15.96 -12.85 -12.81
CA SER A 55 15.02 -13.95 -12.63
C SER A 55 13.62 -13.37 -12.73
N THR A 56 12.89 -13.73 -13.78
CA THR A 56 11.43 -13.61 -13.85
C THR A 56 10.80 -14.62 -12.87
N GLY A 57 11.22 -14.57 -11.61
CA GLY A 57 10.41 -15.04 -10.51
C GLY A 57 9.37 -13.96 -10.24
N PRO A 58 8.13 -14.31 -9.87
CA PRO A 58 7.19 -13.28 -9.47
C PRO A 58 7.84 -12.50 -8.32
N ASP A 59 7.94 -11.17 -8.44
CA ASP A 59 8.48 -10.25 -7.41
C ASP A 59 7.59 -10.21 -6.15
N VAL A 60 7.21 -11.38 -5.65
CA VAL A 60 6.28 -11.64 -4.55
C VAL A 60 7.14 -11.97 -3.35
N ARG A 61 7.07 -11.10 -2.34
CA ARG A 61 7.88 -11.29 -1.15
C ARG A 61 7.36 -12.49 -0.37
N PRO A 62 8.22 -13.20 0.39
CA PRO A 62 7.77 -14.24 1.30
C PRO A 62 6.66 -13.71 2.23
N GLY A 63 5.52 -14.40 2.23
CA GLY A 63 4.33 -14.03 3.01
C GLY A 63 3.25 -13.25 2.24
N ASP A 64 3.60 -12.65 1.11
CA ASP A 64 2.60 -12.08 0.20
C ASP A 64 1.76 -13.21 -0.40
N TRP A 65 0.47 -12.96 -0.63
CA TRP A 65 -0.49 -13.99 -1.01
C TRP A 65 -1.42 -13.51 -2.13
N TYR A 66 -1.82 -14.42 -3.01
CA TYR A 66 -2.78 -14.14 -4.07
C TYR A 66 -4.19 -14.51 -3.64
N CYS A 67 -5.14 -13.63 -3.93
CA CYS A 67 -6.55 -13.91 -3.69
C CYS A 67 -7.10 -14.86 -4.75
N ASN A 68 -7.54 -16.03 -4.32
CA ASN A 68 -8.15 -17.06 -5.17
C ASN A 68 -9.68 -17.04 -5.16
N ILE A 69 -10.31 -16.15 -4.37
CA ILE A 69 -11.77 -16.09 -4.27
C ILE A 69 -12.34 -15.49 -5.56
N GLY A 70 -13.31 -16.18 -6.17
CA GLY A 70 -14.10 -15.67 -7.30
C GLY A 70 -13.27 -15.18 -8.50
N ASN A 71 -12.13 -15.84 -8.79
CA ASN A 71 -11.19 -15.44 -9.85
C ASN A 71 -10.61 -14.02 -9.67
N CYS A 72 -10.46 -13.57 -8.42
CA CYS A 72 -9.99 -12.23 -8.10
C CYS A 72 -8.54 -11.97 -8.59
N GLY A 73 -7.64 -12.94 -8.38
CA GLY A 73 -6.24 -12.90 -8.82
C GLY A 73 -5.40 -11.78 -8.21
N ALA A 74 -5.93 -11.07 -7.21
CA ALA A 74 -5.30 -9.88 -6.67
C ALA A 74 -4.13 -10.25 -5.74
N HIS A 75 -2.98 -9.61 -5.92
CA HIS A 75 -1.81 -9.75 -5.06
C HIS A 75 -1.97 -8.94 -3.77
N ASN A 76 -1.92 -9.60 -2.63
CA ASN A 76 -2.01 -8.98 -1.31
C ASN A 76 -0.67 -9.07 -0.59
N PHE A 77 -0.29 -7.99 0.07
CA PHE A 77 0.90 -7.96 0.91
C PHE A 77 0.73 -8.82 2.17
N ALA A 78 1.82 -9.39 2.68
CA ALA A 78 1.87 -10.27 3.84
C ALA A 78 1.20 -9.71 5.11
N SER A 79 1.21 -8.39 5.26
CA SER A 79 0.58 -7.69 6.37
C SER A 79 -0.94 -7.67 6.33
N ARG A 80 -1.57 -8.10 5.23
CA ARG A 80 -3.03 -8.07 5.06
C ARG A 80 -3.64 -9.42 5.37
N SER A 81 -4.65 -9.43 6.25
CA SER A 81 -5.51 -10.58 6.55
C SER A 81 -6.67 -10.74 5.59
N SER A 82 -6.98 -9.71 4.79
CA SER A 82 -8.07 -9.73 3.80
C SER A 82 -7.65 -9.09 2.47
N CYS A 83 -8.31 -9.52 1.40
CA CYS A 83 -8.03 -9.11 0.04
C CYS A 83 -8.40 -7.63 -0.15
N PHE A 84 -7.48 -6.81 -0.67
CA PHE A 84 -7.73 -5.39 -0.90
C PHE A 84 -8.85 -5.14 -1.94
N LYS A 85 -9.12 -6.12 -2.81
CA LYS A 85 -10.08 -6.00 -3.92
C LYS A 85 -11.46 -6.55 -3.58
N CYS A 86 -11.55 -7.71 -2.92
CA CYS A 86 -12.83 -8.38 -2.64
C CYS A 86 -13.12 -8.62 -1.16
N GLY A 87 -12.20 -8.27 -0.25
CA GLY A 87 -12.38 -8.47 1.19
C GLY A 87 -12.29 -9.92 1.68
N ALA A 88 -12.10 -10.89 0.77
CA ALA A 88 -11.90 -12.29 1.14
C ALA A 88 -10.70 -12.45 2.08
N PHE A 89 -10.83 -13.27 3.12
CA PHE A 89 -9.75 -13.51 4.07
C PHE A 89 -8.64 -14.36 3.45
N LYS A 90 -7.42 -14.19 3.97
CA LYS A 90 -6.31 -15.08 3.67
C LYS A 90 -6.66 -16.45 4.26
N ASP A 91 -6.96 -17.42 3.41
CA ASP A 91 -7.19 -18.79 3.84
C ASP A 91 -5.87 -19.32 4.43
N GLU A 92 -5.87 -19.66 5.71
CA GLU A 92 -4.73 -20.25 6.43
C GLU A 92 -4.45 -21.70 5.99
N SER A 93 -5.11 -22.16 4.92
CA SER A 93 -5.25 -23.58 4.59
C SER A 93 -4.42 -24.04 3.39
N SER A 94 -3.62 -23.17 2.76
CA SER A 94 -2.81 -23.54 1.58
C SER A 94 -1.31 -23.46 1.87
N GLY A 95 -0.83 -24.35 2.73
CA GLY A 95 0.59 -24.53 3.00
C GLY A 95 0.92 -25.61 4.02
N GLY A 96 0.84 -26.89 3.61
CA GLY A 96 1.63 -27.98 4.21
C GLY A 96 0.84 -29.06 4.95
N CYS A 97 0.76 -30.24 4.36
CA CYS A 97 0.57 -31.48 5.10
C CYS A 97 1.88 -31.86 5.83
N GLY A 98 1.79 -32.32 7.08
CA GLY A 98 2.87 -33.07 7.73
C GLY A 98 3.01 -32.87 9.24
N GLY A 99 2.40 -33.77 10.01
CA GLY A 99 2.96 -34.21 11.30
C GLY A 99 2.23 -33.73 12.55
N GLY A 100 1.34 -34.57 13.07
CA GLY A 100 0.82 -34.47 14.43
C GLY A 100 1.82 -34.95 15.49
N SER A 101 1.64 -34.44 16.71
CA SER A 101 1.98 -34.93 18.06
C SER A 101 2.19 -33.67 18.92
N GLY A 102 1.52 -33.42 20.04
CA GLY A 102 0.96 -34.34 21.02
C GLY A 102 1.41 -33.81 22.39
N PHE A 103 0.51 -33.11 23.06
CA PHE A 103 0.23 -33.22 24.51
C PHE A 103 -1.19 -32.62 24.66
N ASP A 104 -2.25 -33.42 24.80
CA ASP A 104 -2.72 -34.02 26.06
C ASP A 104 -2.81 -32.93 27.15
N ALA A 105 -3.94 -32.58 27.79
CA ALA A 105 -5.08 -33.38 28.19
C ALA A 105 -6.11 -32.43 28.86
N ASP A 106 -7.40 -32.71 28.70
CA ASP A 106 -8.46 -32.56 29.70
C ASP A 106 -8.49 -31.33 30.63
N HIS A 107 -9.32 -30.31 30.33
CA HIS A 107 -10.14 -29.69 31.39
C HIS A 107 -11.28 -28.79 30.89
N MET A 108 -12.48 -29.35 31.02
CA MET A 108 -13.73 -28.70 31.43
C MET A 108 -13.65 -27.27 32.00
N MET A 109 -14.58 -26.44 31.52
CA MET A 109 -15.38 -25.48 32.29
C MET A 109 -14.99 -25.28 33.76
N SER A 110 -14.45 -24.10 34.10
CA SER A 110 -14.87 -23.24 35.24
C SER A 110 -13.69 -22.41 35.80
N ARG A 111 -13.90 -21.09 35.82
CA ARG A 111 -13.19 -20.08 36.66
C ARG A 111 -13.25 -20.53 38.14
N PRO A 112 -12.41 -20.07 39.11
CA PRO A 112 -11.86 -18.70 39.23
C PRO A 112 -10.47 -18.55 39.94
N ARG A 113 -10.05 -17.29 40.17
CA ARG A 113 -8.91 -16.79 41.00
C ARG A 113 -7.54 -16.87 40.30
N GLY A 114 -6.74 -15.82 40.14
CA GLY A 114 -6.77 -14.46 40.67
C GLY A 114 -5.35 -14.08 41.09
N PHE A 115 -4.62 -13.33 40.25
CA PHE A 115 -3.47 -12.43 40.52
C PHE A 115 -3.26 -11.67 39.19
N GLY A 116 -3.37 -10.36 39.01
CA GLY A 116 -3.40 -9.24 39.92
C GLY A 116 -2.23 -8.30 39.63
N PHE A 117 -2.26 -7.53 38.52
CA PHE A 117 -1.58 -6.22 38.41
C PHE A 117 -2.30 -5.30 37.39
N GLY A 118 -2.84 -4.19 37.92
CA GLY A 118 -3.10 -2.87 37.28
C GLY A 118 -3.94 -2.85 36.00
N ALA A 119 -5.25 -2.64 36.05
CA ALA A 119 -5.90 -1.33 36.22
C ALA A 119 -5.34 -0.21 35.32
N ALA A 120 -6.02 0.06 34.20
CA ALA A 120 -6.51 1.41 33.84
C ALA A 120 -7.29 1.35 32.53
N SER A 121 -8.61 1.50 32.66
CA SER A 121 -9.44 2.36 31.82
C SER A 121 -8.71 3.17 30.75
N GLY A 122 -9.14 3.03 29.50
CA GLY A 122 -8.82 4.00 28.47
C GLY A 122 -8.96 3.39 27.09
N GLY A 123 -10.18 3.43 26.54
CA GLY A 123 -10.42 3.16 25.13
C GLY A 123 -9.70 4.17 24.26
N SER A 124 -8.39 3.96 24.03
CA SER A 124 -7.66 4.65 22.98
C SER A 124 -8.05 4.00 21.67
N ARG A 125 -8.77 4.76 20.85
CA ARG A 125 -9.04 4.42 19.46
C ARG A 125 -7.70 4.20 18.76
N SER A 126 -7.32 2.94 18.61
CA SER A 126 -6.07 2.46 18.01
C SER A 126 -5.86 3.14 16.66
N GLY A 127 -5.00 4.16 16.60
CA GLY A 127 -4.70 4.92 15.37
C GLY A 127 -4.81 6.45 15.49
N TRP A 128 -5.30 7.00 16.60
CA TRP A 128 -5.37 8.46 16.78
C TRP A 128 -4.01 9.04 17.22
N LYS A 129 -3.44 9.98 16.46
CA LYS A 129 -2.24 10.73 16.88
C LYS A 129 -2.64 11.98 17.66
N SER A 130 -1.79 12.39 18.60
CA SER A 130 -1.93 13.65 19.32
C SER A 130 -2.01 14.82 18.35
N GLY A 131 -3.05 15.62 18.48
CA GLY A 131 -3.29 16.79 17.63
C GLY A 131 -4.08 16.50 16.37
N ASP A 132 -4.40 15.24 16.04
CA ASP A 132 -5.39 14.94 15.01
C ASP A 132 -6.76 15.50 15.42
N TRP A 133 -7.50 16.02 14.45
CA TRP A 133 -8.75 16.73 14.70
C TRP A 133 -9.86 16.24 13.75
N ILE A 134 -11.10 16.28 14.22
CA ILE A 134 -12.26 15.99 13.38
C ILE A 134 -12.80 17.31 12.84
N CYS A 135 -13.12 17.34 11.55
CA CYS A 135 -13.75 18.50 10.95
C CYS A 135 -15.14 18.75 11.56
N THR A 136 -15.32 19.88 12.23
CA THR A 136 -16.54 20.33 12.93
C THR A 136 -17.65 20.83 11.98
N ARG A 137 -17.32 21.05 10.70
CA ARG A 137 -18.30 21.47 9.71
C ARG A 137 -19.42 20.43 9.59
N LEU A 138 -20.66 20.90 9.73
CA LEU A 138 -21.87 20.10 9.62
C LEU A 138 -21.84 19.26 8.33
N GLY A 139 -21.96 17.94 8.48
CA GLY A 139 -21.94 16.99 7.36
C GLY A 139 -20.55 16.56 6.88
N CYS A 140 -19.44 17.04 7.45
CA CYS A 140 -18.10 16.58 7.10
C CYS A 140 -17.58 15.53 8.09
N ASN A 141 -17.37 15.87 9.37
CA ASN A 141 -16.90 14.95 10.43
C ASN A 141 -15.70 14.06 10.05
N GLU A 142 -14.86 14.53 9.12
CA GLU A 142 -13.73 13.77 8.61
C GLU A 142 -12.51 13.90 9.52
N HIS A 143 -11.74 12.82 9.63
CA HIS A 143 -10.50 12.78 10.40
C HIS A 143 -9.36 13.47 9.65
N ASN A 144 -8.75 14.46 10.30
CA ASN A 144 -7.63 15.21 9.78
C ASN A 144 -6.40 14.97 10.65
N PHE A 145 -5.25 14.76 10.00
CA PHE A 145 -3.97 14.64 10.68
C PHE A 145 -3.57 15.96 11.35
N ALA A 146 -2.83 15.86 12.46
CA ALA A 146 -2.36 16.99 13.26
C ALA A 146 -1.61 18.08 12.46
N SER A 147 -0.93 17.68 11.39
CA SER A 147 -0.18 18.58 10.50
C SER A 147 -1.06 19.43 9.59
N ARG A 148 -2.36 19.10 9.45
CA ARG A 148 -3.27 19.84 8.58
C ARG A 148 -3.91 21.01 9.32
N MET A 149 -3.86 22.18 8.69
CA MET A 149 -4.58 23.39 9.11
C MET A 149 -5.96 23.51 8.46
N GLU A 150 -6.28 22.64 7.50
CA GLU A 150 -7.55 22.63 6.78
C GLU A 150 -8.04 21.20 6.59
N CYS A 151 -9.35 21.03 6.53
CA CYS A 151 -9.98 19.73 6.34
C CYS A 151 -9.66 19.18 4.93
N PHE A 152 -9.21 17.93 4.84
CA PHE A 152 -8.84 17.30 3.57
C PHE A 152 -10.03 17.14 2.61
N ARG A 153 -11.26 17.11 3.12
CA ARG A 153 -12.48 16.89 2.32
C ARG A 153 -13.17 18.18 1.92
N CYS A 154 -13.29 19.15 2.82
CA CYS A 154 -14.08 20.36 2.59
C CYS A 154 -13.31 21.67 2.72
N ASN A 155 -11.99 21.60 2.92
CA ASN A 155 -11.09 22.74 3.11
C ASN A 155 -11.52 23.70 4.24
N ALA A 156 -12.38 23.26 5.16
CA ALA A 156 -12.70 24.05 6.34
C ALA A 156 -11.43 24.27 7.16
N PRO A 157 -11.17 25.50 7.64
CA PRO A 157 -10.03 25.74 8.51
C PRO A 157 -10.17 24.93 9.79
N ARG A 158 -9.03 24.56 10.36
CA ARG A 158 -8.97 23.93 11.68
C ARG A 158 -9.44 24.96 12.70
N ASP A 159 -10.47 24.60 13.46
CA ASP A 159 -10.86 25.36 14.64
C ASP A 159 -9.80 25.16 15.74
N ILE A 160 -8.81 26.05 15.77
CA ILE A 160 -7.83 26.15 16.87
C ILE A 160 -8.48 26.86 18.09
N ALA A 161 -9.71 27.38 17.92
CA ALA A 161 -10.44 28.21 18.88
C ALA A 161 -11.05 27.44 20.06
N GLY A 162 -10.34 26.44 20.59
CA GLY A 162 -10.69 25.73 21.82
C GLY A 162 -10.10 26.32 23.10
N ASN A 163 -9.46 27.50 23.07
CA ASN A 163 -8.98 28.14 24.30
C ASN A 163 -8.83 29.67 24.24
N LYS A 164 -9.93 30.39 23.95
CA LYS A 164 -10.16 31.73 24.52
C LYS A 164 -11.66 31.91 24.76
N SER A 165 -12.19 31.18 25.74
CA SER A 165 -13.25 31.75 26.57
C SER A 165 -12.51 32.56 27.64
N SER A 166 -12.62 33.88 27.60
CA SER A 166 -12.34 34.74 28.75
C SER A 166 -13.00 36.09 28.54
N TYR A 167 -14.09 36.24 29.32
CA TYR A 167 -14.63 37.43 29.96
C TYR A 167 -14.88 38.68 29.11
#